data_AF-A0A965A0W7-F1
#
_entry.id   AF-A0A965A0W7-F1
#
_cell.length_a   1.000
_cell.length_b   1.000
_cell.length_c   1.000
_cell.angle_alpha   90.00
_cell.angle_beta   90.00
_cell.angle_gamma   90.00
#
_symmetry.space_group_name_H-M   'P 1'
#
loop_
_entity.id
_entity.type
_entity.pdbx_description
1 polymer ?
#
loop_
_entity_poly.entity_id
_entity_poly.type
_entity_poly.pdbx_seq_one_letter_code
_entity_poly.pdbx_strand_id
1 'polypeptide(L)'
;MTGRDNATPVNVKPRSRDVTDGIQKAASRAMLRAVGLGDDDWVKPQVAIASSWNEVTPCNVSLKRLAARAKIGVRDAGGVALEFGTITVSDGISMGHEGMRASLVSREVICDSVETVMHAERFDGFVGLAGCDKSIP
;
A
#
# COMPACT_ATOMS: atom_id res chain seq x y z
N MET A 1 40.47 2.46 14.56
CA MET A 1 39.02 2.29 14.69
C MET A 1 38.54 1.44 13.53
N THR A 2 38.49 0.14 13.74
CA THR A 2 37.92 -0.83 12.79
C THR A 2 36.39 -0.80 12.93
N GLY A 3 35.63 -0.70 11.83
CA GLY A 3 34.17 -0.69 11.98
C GLY A 3 33.34 -0.57 10.70
N ARG A 4 32.94 -1.75 10.19
CA ARG A 4 31.73 -2.05 9.38
C ARG A 4 31.71 -1.74 7.88
N ASP A 5 32.61 -2.37 7.11
CA ASP A 5 32.43 -2.55 5.66
C ASP A 5 32.10 -4.00 5.31
N ASN A 6 31.02 -4.54 5.90
CA ASN A 6 30.52 -5.87 5.53
C ASN A 6 28.99 -5.91 5.50
N ALA A 7 28.38 -4.86 4.93
CA ALA A 7 26.94 -4.85 4.68
C ALA A 7 26.66 -5.60 3.38
N THR A 8 25.91 -6.69 3.46
CA THR A 8 25.27 -7.31 2.29
C THR A 8 24.53 -6.22 1.50
N PRO A 9 24.73 -6.11 0.17
CA PRO A 9 24.01 -5.12 -0.63
C PRO A 9 22.51 -5.24 -0.43
N VAL A 10 21.84 -4.15 -0.04
CA VAL A 10 20.39 -4.14 0.15
C VAL A 10 19.73 -4.25 -1.22
N ASN A 11 19.01 -5.35 -1.44
CA ASN A 11 18.13 -5.47 -2.60
C ASN A 11 16.91 -4.57 -2.40
N VAL A 12 16.86 -3.44 -3.10
CA VAL A 12 15.74 -2.48 -3.04
C VAL A 12 14.45 -3.02 -3.66
N LYS A 13 14.53 -4.04 -4.53
CA LYS A 13 13.37 -4.72 -5.15
C LYS A 13 13.29 -6.18 -4.68
N PRO A 14 13.00 -6.46 -3.40
CA PRO A 14 12.89 -7.83 -2.92
C PRO A 14 11.76 -8.62 -3.59
N ARG A 15 10.74 -7.96 -4.18
CA ARG A 15 9.56 -8.60 -4.76
C ARG A 15 9.22 -8.12 -6.19
N SER A 16 9.26 -6.82 -6.47
CA SER A 16 8.68 -6.26 -7.71
C SER A 16 9.37 -6.69 -9.00
N ARG A 17 10.58 -7.26 -8.91
CA ARG A 17 11.24 -7.95 -10.03
C ARG A 17 10.38 -9.05 -10.65
N ASP A 18 9.50 -9.66 -9.87
CA ASP A 18 8.55 -10.68 -10.32
C ASP A 18 7.58 -10.16 -11.39
N VAL A 19 7.43 -8.83 -11.51
CA VAL A 19 6.54 -8.16 -12.49
C VAL A 19 7.28 -7.14 -13.37
N THR A 20 8.54 -6.79 -13.07
CA THR A 20 9.32 -5.84 -13.88
C THR A 20 10.45 -6.48 -14.68
N ASP A 21 11.09 -7.54 -14.20
CA ASP A 21 12.40 -7.97 -14.71
C ASP A 21 12.27 -9.21 -15.62
N GLY A 22 13.03 -9.20 -16.72
CA GLY A 22 13.08 -10.32 -17.66
C GLY A 22 12.00 -10.30 -18.74
N ILE A 23 12.24 -11.06 -19.82
CA ILE A 23 11.37 -11.06 -21.01
C ILE A 23 9.96 -11.58 -20.70
N GLN A 24 9.85 -12.53 -19.78
CA GLN A 24 8.58 -13.16 -19.37
C GLN A 24 7.60 -12.18 -18.73
N LYS A 25 8.07 -11.00 -18.29
CA LYS A 25 7.25 -9.98 -17.61
C LYS A 25 6.79 -8.86 -18.55
N ALA A 26 6.85 -9.08 -19.86
CA ALA A 26 6.42 -8.09 -20.86
C ALA A 26 4.94 -7.68 -20.68
N ALA A 27 4.04 -8.63 -20.43
CA ALA A 27 2.62 -8.33 -20.21
C ALA A 27 2.40 -7.50 -18.93
N SER A 28 3.07 -7.87 -17.83
CA SER A 28 3.03 -7.10 -16.58
C SER A 28 3.52 -5.65 -16.79
N ARG A 29 4.65 -5.47 -17.49
CA ARG A 29 5.14 -4.12 -17.85
C ARG A 29 4.16 -3.34 -18.72
N ALA A 30 3.44 -3.98 -19.64
CA ALA A 30 2.41 -3.31 -20.44
C ALA A 30 1.29 -2.73 -19.57
N MET A 31 0.82 -3.49 -18.58
CA MET A 31 -0.18 -3.02 -17.60
C MET A 31 0.39 -1.91 -16.71
N LEU A 32 1.64 -2.04 -16.25
CA LEU A 32 2.31 -1.03 -15.44
C LEU A 32 2.50 0.30 -16.19
N ARG A 33 2.76 0.25 -17.50
CA ARG A 33 2.79 1.46 -18.34
C ARG A 33 1.42 2.13 -18.43
N ALA A 34 0.35 1.35 -18.50
CA ALA A 34 -1.02 1.87 -18.57
C ALA A 34 -1.42 2.67 -17.32
N VAL A 35 -0.79 2.38 -16.16
CA VAL A 35 -0.96 3.17 -14.93
C VAL A 35 0.10 4.26 -14.75
N GLY A 36 0.95 4.49 -15.76
CA GLY A 36 1.85 5.64 -15.86
C GLY A 36 3.33 5.39 -15.58
N LEU A 37 3.78 4.13 -15.44
CA LEU A 37 5.22 3.85 -15.27
C LEU A 37 5.99 3.97 -16.59
N GLY A 38 7.16 4.61 -16.51
CA GLY A 38 8.13 4.75 -17.60
C GLY A 38 9.30 3.78 -17.50
N ASP A 39 10.25 3.90 -18.44
CA ASP A 39 11.42 3.01 -18.47
C ASP A 39 12.34 3.15 -17.27
N ASP A 40 12.47 4.37 -16.77
CA ASP A 40 13.29 4.67 -15.60
C ASP A 40 12.69 4.12 -14.30
N ASP A 41 11.44 3.65 -14.32
CA ASP A 41 10.76 3.12 -13.14
C ASP A 41 11.03 1.63 -12.88
N TRP A 42 11.55 0.89 -13.87
CA TRP A 42 11.77 -0.55 -13.74
C TRP A 42 12.80 -0.91 -12.66
N VAL A 43 13.77 -0.02 -12.42
CA VAL A 43 14.82 -0.21 -11.41
C VAL A 43 14.43 0.27 -10.02
N LYS A 44 13.29 0.96 -9.88
CA LYS A 44 12.83 1.54 -8.62
C LYS A 44 12.03 0.52 -7.79
N PRO A 45 12.06 0.62 -6.45
CA PRO A 45 11.13 -0.13 -5.60
C PRO A 45 9.70 0.34 -5.85
N GLN A 46 8.76 -0.61 -5.88
CA GLN A 46 7.33 -0.30 -5.94
C GLN A 46 6.75 -0.31 -4.52
N VAL A 47 6.27 0.83 -4.06
CA VAL A 47 5.71 1.03 -2.73
C VAL A 47 4.21 1.27 -2.84
N ALA A 48 3.44 0.43 -2.16
CA ALA A 48 1.99 0.55 -2.13
C ALA A 48 1.55 1.62 -1.12
N ILE A 49 0.52 2.39 -1.45
CA ILE A 49 -0.14 3.32 -0.54
C ILE A 49 -1.52 2.76 -0.25
N ALA A 50 -1.65 2.06 0.88
CA ALA A 50 -2.89 1.39 1.29
C ALA A 50 -3.72 2.36 2.14
N SER A 51 -4.85 2.83 1.62
CA SER A 51 -5.70 3.80 2.31
C SER A 51 -7.07 3.24 2.66
N SER A 52 -7.50 3.41 3.90
CA SER A 52 -8.89 3.18 4.32
C SER A 52 -9.77 4.43 4.19
N TRP A 53 -9.39 5.38 3.32
CA TRP A 53 -10.18 6.59 3.08
C TRP A 53 -11.62 6.25 2.67
N ASN A 54 -12.56 6.94 3.31
CA ASN A 54 -13.95 6.98 2.91
C ASN A 54 -14.65 8.20 3.52
N GLU A 55 -15.90 8.41 3.11
CA GLU A 55 -16.75 9.51 3.58
C GLU A 55 -17.83 9.04 4.57
N VAL A 56 -17.79 7.77 5.00
CA VAL A 56 -18.80 7.22 5.94
C VAL A 56 -18.54 7.63 7.39
N THR A 57 -17.36 8.17 7.71
CA THR A 57 -17.02 8.62 9.07
C THR A 57 -15.91 9.67 9.07
N PRO A 58 -15.94 10.66 9.99
CA PRO A 58 -14.93 11.72 10.04
C PRO A 58 -13.51 11.20 10.33
N CYS A 59 -13.34 10.01 10.90
CA CYS A 59 -12.03 9.43 11.18
C CYS A 59 -11.17 9.27 9.91
N ASN A 60 -11.79 9.07 8.75
CA ASN A 60 -11.09 8.65 7.53
C ASN A 60 -11.00 9.72 6.45
N VAL A 61 -11.78 10.81 6.53
CA VAL A 61 -11.86 11.81 5.45
C VAL A 61 -10.52 12.47 5.12
N SER A 62 -9.64 12.60 6.13
CA SER A 62 -8.31 13.18 5.96
C SER A 62 -7.32 12.25 5.24
N LEU A 63 -7.62 10.95 5.13
CA LEU A 63 -6.70 9.97 4.57
C LEU A 63 -6.44 10.20 3.07
N LYS A 64 -7.40 10.77 2.32
CA LYS A 64 -7.20 11.13 0.90
C LYS A 64 -6.07 12.12 0.69
N ARG A 65 -6.02 13.19 1.49
CA ARG A 65 -4.92 14.18 1.40
C ARG A 65 -3.60 13.58 1.90
N LEU A 66 -3.64 12.70 2.90
CA LEU A 66 -2.44 12.05 3.43
C LEU A 66 -1.86 11.05 2.43
N ALA A 67 -2.70 10.28 1.72
CA ALA A 67 -2.29 9.39 0.63
C ALA A 67 -1.59 10.16 -0.49
N ALA A 68 -2.17 11.30 -0.91
CA ALA A 68 -1.54 12.17 -1.89
C ALA A 68 -0.14 12.64 -1.46
N ARG A 69 0.04 13.00 -0.18
CA ARG A 69 1.34 13.42 0.37
C ARG A 69 2.32 12.25 0.51
N ALA A 70 1.85 11.06 0.92
CA ALA A 70 2.68 9.86 1.01
C ALA A 70 3.24 9.47 -0.38
N LYS A 71 2.43 9.57 -1.43
CA LYS A 71 2.88 9.33 -2.81
C LYS A 71 3.98 10.29 -3.26
N ILE A 72 3.91 11.55 -2.83
CA ILE A 72 4.97 12.53 -3.10
C ILE A 72 6.25 12.09 -2.38
N GLY A 73 6.17 11.80 -1.08
CA GLY A 73 7.35 11.38 -0.31
C GLY A 73 8.03 10.12 -0.86
N VAL A 74 7.26 9.11 -1.29
CA VAL A 74 7.82 7.91 -1.94
C VAL A 74 8.55 8.26 -3.23
N ARG A 75 7.96 9.12 -4.07
CA ARG A 75 8.58 9.54 -5.33
C ARG A 75 9.84 10.37 -5.12
N ASP A 76 9.82 11.29 -4.16
CA ASP A 76 10.97 12.12 -3.78
C ASP A 76 12.12 11.25 -3.23
N ALA A 77 11.82 10.12 -2.61
CA ALA A 77 12.80 9.12 -2.15
C ALA A 77 13.27 8.16 -3.27
N GLY A 78 12.83 8.34 -4.52
CA GLY A 78 13.24 7.52 -5.66
C GLY A 78 12.46 6.22 -5.86
N GLY A 79 11.30 6.06 -5.19
CA GLY A 79 10.40 4.92 -5.39
C GLY A 79 9.25 5.21 -6.35
N VAL A 80 8.54 4.15 -6.75
CA VAL A 80 7.25 4.24 -7.44
C VAL A 80 6.13 4.12 -6.42
N ALA A 81 5.18 5.06 -6.43
CA ALA A 81 4.03 5.05 -5.53
C ALA A 81 2.75 4.65 -6.26
N LEU A 82 2.16 3.51 -5.87
CA LEU A 82 0.88 3.02 -6.39
C LEU A 82 -0.13 2.93 -5.24
N GLU A 83 -1.28 3.56 -5.39
CA GLU A 83 -2.29 3.69 -4.33
C GLU A 83 -3.44 2.71 -4.56
N PHE A 84 -3.90 2.08 -3.49
CA PHE A 84 -5.10 1.26 -3.49
C PHE A 84 -5.93 1.46 -2.21
N GLY A 85 -7.20 1.09 -2.27
CA GLY A 85 -8.15 1.25 -1.17
C GLY A 85 -8.40 -0.05 -0.41
N THR A 86 -8.74 0.08 0.88
CA THR A 86 -9.36 -0.97 1.70
C THR A 86 -10.58 -0.40 2.42
N ILE A 87 -11.47 -1.26 2.91
CA ILE A 87 -12.68 -0.84 3.63
C ILE A 87 -12.34 -0.33 5.03
N THR A 88 -13.31 0.29 5.69
CA THR A 88 -13.35 0.45 7.14
C THR A 88 -14.76 0.89 7.52
N VAL A 89 -15.16 0.59 8.76
CA VAL A 89 -16.47 0.93 9.31
C VAL A 89 -16.32 1.90 10.47
N SER A 90 -17.41 2.53 10.88
CA SER A 90 -17.42 3.43 12.04
C SER A 90 -18.01 2.75 13.26
N ASP A 91 -17.19 2.55 14.28
CA ASP A 91 -17.69 2.10 15.59
C ASP A 91 -18.72 3.11 16.11
N GLY A 92 -18.40 4.41 16.09
CA GLY A 92 -19.30 5.46 16.58
C GLY A 92 -20.70 5.48 15.94
N ILE A 93 -20.80 5.19 14.64
CA ILE A 93 -22.11 5.11 13.95
C ILE A 93 -22.79 3.77 14.18
N SER A 94 -22.03 2.66 14.21
CA SER A 94 -22.61 1.31 14.32
C SER A 94 -23.05 0.91 15.73
N MET A 95 -22.70 1.72 16.74
CA MET A 95 -23.10 1.50 18.13
C MET A 95 -24.62 1.46 18.32
N GLY A 96 -25.09 0.46 19.08
CA GLY A 96 -26.49 0.38 19.52
C GLY A 96 -27.46 -0.28 18.54
N HIS A 97 -26.97 -0.82 17.41
CA HIS A 97 -27.78 -1.61 16.48
C HIS A 97 -27.01 -2.79 15.88
N GLU A 98 -27.64 -3.56 15.00
CA GLU A 98 -27.09 -4.79 14.40
C GLU A 98 -25.72 -4.61 13.74
N GLY A 99 -25.42 -3.41 13.25
CA GLY A 99 -24.18 -3.09 12.54
C GLY A 99 -22.92 -3.25 13.39
N MET A 100 -23.02 -3.16 14.72
CA MET A 100 -21.86 -3.38 15.61
C MET A 100 -21.23 -4.77 15.45
N ARG A 101 -22.01 -5.77 15.00
CA ARG A 101 -21.50 -7.11 14.70
C ARG A 101 -20.48 -7.12 13.56
N ALA A 102 -20.48 -6.10 12.70
CA ALA A 102 -19.51 -5.95 11.62
C ALA A 102 -18.23 -5.21 12.04
N SER A 103 -18.18 -4.60 13.23
CA SER A 103 -17.01 -3.81 13.67
C SER A 103 -15.75 -4.67 13.75
N LEU A 104 -15.72 -5.68 14.62
CA LEU A 104 -14.49 -6.43 14.87
C LEU A 104 -14.00 -7.22 13.64
N VAL A 105 -14.92 -7.83 12.89
CA VAL A 105 -14.57 -8.59 11.68
C VAL A 105 -13.98 -7.69 10.58
N SER A 106 -14.27 -6.38 10.58
CA SER A 106 -13.67 -5.47 9.62
C SER A 106 -12.13 -5.42 9.70
N ARG A 107 -11.55 -5.71 10.87
CA ARG A 107 -10.10 -5.85 11.04
C ARG A 107 -9.52 -6.93 10.14
N GLU A 108 -10.13 -8.12 10.16
CA GLU A 108 -9.67 -9.26 9.34
C GLU A 108 -9.85 -8.95 7.86
N VAL A 109 -10.99 -8.36 7.48
CA VAL A 109 -11.24 -7.99 6.07
C VAL A 109 -10.20 -6.97 5.58
N ILE A 110 -9.79 -6.02 6.43
CA ILE A 110 -8.76 -5.03 6.09
C ILE A 110 -7.40 -5.71 5.94
N CYS A 111 -7.04 -6.58 6.88
CA CYS A 111 -5.81 -7.37 6.83
C CYS A 111 -5.73 -8.18 5.53
N ASP A 112 -6.76 -8.98 5.26
CA ASP A 112 -6.85 -9.83 4.07
C ASP A 112 -6.82 -9.01 2.78
N SER A 113 -7.46 -7.83 2.77
CA SER A 113 -7.45 -6.93 1.61
C SER A 113 -6.04 -6.41 1.31
N VAL A 114 -5.30 -5.99 2.34
CA VAL A 114 -3.92 -5.50 2.18
C VAL A 114 -2.98 -6.65 1.81
N GLU A 115 -3.08 -7.79 2.48
CA GLU A 115 -2.27 -8.97 2.16
C GLU A 115 -2.49 -9.43 0.71
N THR A 116 -3.75 -9.49 0.26
CA THR A 116 -4.11 -9.91 -1.10
C THR A 116 -3.44 -9.03 -2.14
N VAL A 117 -3.53 -7.70 -2.00
CA VAL A 117 -2.93 -6.76 -2.96
C VAL A 117 -1.41 -6.83 -2.92
N MET A 118 -0.80 -6.85 -1.73
CA MET A 118 0.66 -6.96 -1.58
C MET A 118 1.20 -8.26 -2.18
N HIS A 119 0.47 -9.37 -2.00
CA HIS A 119 0.84 -10.66 -2.55
C HIS A 119 0.67 -10.73 -4.07
N ALA A 120 -0.41 -10.19 -4.62
CA ALA A 120 -0.71 -10.25 -6.05
C ALA A 120 0.21 -9.32 -6.86
N GLU A 121 0.34 -8.06 -6.43
CA GLU A 121 1.05 -7.02 -7.19
C GLU A 121 2.57 -7.02 -6.95
N ARG A 122 3.04 -7.84 -5.99
CA ARG A 122 4.47 -8.04 -5.69
C ARG A 122 5.18 -6.75 -5.25
N PHE A 123 4.47 -5.87 -4.55
CA PHE A 123 5.06 -4.65 -4.01
C PHE A 123 6.21 -4.94 -3.03
N ASP A 124 7.20 -4.04 -3.02
CA ASP A 124 8.42 -4.18 -2.21
C ASP A 124 8.22 -3.69 -0.77
N GLY A 125 7.20 -2.87 -0.54
CA GLY A 125 6.78 -2.36 0.76
C GLY A 125 5.48 -1.57 0.65
N PHE A 126 4.95 -1.09 1.78
CA PHE A 126 3.74 -0.27 1.78
C PHE A 126 3.73 0.79 2.88
N VAL A 127 2.91 1.81 2.68
CA VAL A 127 2.50 2.80 3.68
C VAL A 127 1.02 2.59 3.97
N GLY A 128 0.70 2.16 5.19
CA GLY A 128 -0.67 2.01 5.67
C GLY A 128 -1.23 3.32 6.21
N LEU A 129 -2.42 3.71 5.74
CA LEU A 129 -3.13 4.91 6.16
C LEU A 129 -4.49 4.49 6.71
N ALA A 130 -4.59 4.50 8.04
CA ALA A 130 -5.74 4.10 8.82
C ALA A 130 -6.22 5.24 9.72
N GLY A 131 -7.50 5.19 10.12
CA GLY A 131 -8.12 6.26 10.92
C GLY A 131 -9.07 5.72 11.99
N CYS A 132 -10.07 4.93 11.60
CA CYS A 132 -11.01 4.33 12.55
C CYS A 132 -10.40 3.13 13.30
N ASP A 133 -10.91 2.83 14.49
CA ASP A 133 -10.32 1.90 15.47
C ASP A 133 -9.83 0.58 14.84
N LYS A 134 -10.74 -0.18 14.22
CA LYS A 134 -10.44 -1.50 13.65
C LYS A 134 -9.62 -1.48 12.36
N SER A 135 -9.28 -0.31 11.83
CA SER A 135 -8.42 -0.18 10.65
C SER A 135 -6.93 -0.06 10.95
N ILE A 136 -6.56 0.22 12.21
CA ILE A 136 -5.17 0.40 12.65
C ILE A 136 -4.46 -0.92 12.96
N PRO A 137 -5.03 -1.84 13.78
CA PRO A 137 -4.42 -3.13 14.04
C PRO A 137 -4.53 -4.07 12.84
#